data_AF-A0A7D6Z1S2-F1
#
_entry.id   AF-A0A7D6Z1S2-F1
#
_cell.length_a   1.000
_cell.length_b   1.000
_cell.length_c   1.000
_cell.angle_alpha   90.00
_cell.angle_beta   90.00
_cell.angle_gamma   90.00
#
_symmetry.space_group_name_H-M   'P 1'
#
loop_
_entity.id
_entity.type
_entity.pdbx_description
1 polymer ?
#
loop_
_entity_poly.entity_id
_entity_poly.type
_entity_poly.pdbx_seq_one_letter_code
_entity_poly.pdbx_strand_id
1 'polypeptide(L)'
;MITAASEAVTGDPAPFTWLTAVSMLVFCAILWAIVRYMQQHPRASMWVWGLSILTFPLWIWGPGRDIGLINWFSWAKILSVLIPLTVVGAMRVSMAEQRPGRVWELLRNPRFLWFPYGILFLNITEATLRDVEIGNYWNAAVGLGLCLTIPYSPRFWQLTADRHAELIAYTTVAWNFVYTSWNLCFTYGGYPPQEEHFAASICILAVAEIYPLVMRRPELYIMARIYTLPVLMLVIGVYNIFPTVMPSDGWFDERVWIIWGAVNFVLMVPMVFWHTWQLHTGKAFITFRRGRAREEFLARHGDTVDRIMALGRSLDAGAAARGPGQRPDRTPGRAGAASAVEAEGSGGQGLSALSPGTR
;
A
#
# COMPACT_ATOMS: atom_id res chain seq x y z
N MET A 1 12.70 32.17 -9.10
CA MET A 1 13.70 31.75 -10.10
C MET A 1 13.33 30.36 -10.58
N ILE A 2 12.56 30.26 -11.66
CA ILE A 2 12.20 29.00 -12.31
C ILE A 2 12.45 29.26 -13.80
N THR A 3 13.68 29.00 -14.23
CA THR A 3 14.12 29.11 -15.63
C THR A 3 15.22 28.08 -15.88
N ALA A 4 14.93 26.80 -15.65
CA ALA A 4 15.84 25.70 -15.97
C ALA A 4 15.12 24.35 -16.17
N ALA A 5 13.90 24.34 -16.70
CA ALA A 5 13.18 23.11 -17.07
C ALA A 5 12.33 23.36 -18.32
N SER A 6 12.97 23.77 -19.40
CA SER A 6 12.35 23.90 -20.72
C SER A 6 13.43 23.81 -21.80
N GLU A 7 14.26 22.78 -21.74
CA GLU A 7 14.67 22.16 -23.00
C GLU A 7 13.58 21.16 -23.32
N ALA A 8 12.48 21.68 -23.87
CA ALA A 8 11.52 20.85 -24.57
C ALA A 8 12.32 20.07 -25.61
N VAL A 9 12.29 18.75 -25.52
CA VAL A 9 12.82 17.85 -26.54
C VAL A 9 12.05 18.17 -27.83
N THR A 10 12.60 19.06 -28.64
CA THR A 10 12.09 19.47 -29.96
C THR A 10 12.39 18.39 -30.99
N GLY A 11 11.99 17.16 -30.70
CA GLY A 11 11.84 16.10 -31.68
C GLY A 11 10.35 15.91 -31.99
N ASP A 12 10.01 15.56 -33.22
CA ASP A 12 8.68 15.06 -33.49
C ASP A 12 8.39 13.90 -32.51
N PRO A 13 7.19 13.85 -31.91
CA PRO A 13 6.85 12.80 -30.96
C PRO A 13 7.08 11.44 -31.62
N ALA A 14 7.76 10.53 -30.92
CA ALA A 14 8.02 9.19 -31.43
C ALA A 14 6.69 8.59 -31.90
N PRO A 15 6.55 8.28 -33.21
CA PRO A 15 5.27 7.85 -33.74
C PRO A 15 4.86 6.56 -33.04
N PHE A 16 3.62 6.52 -32.54
CA PHE A 16 3.06 5.26 -32.06
C PHE A 16 2.90 4.32 -33.26
N THR A 17 3.85 3.39 -33.40
CA THR A 17 3.87 2.43 -34.50
C THR A 17 3.19 1.11 -34.09
N TRP A 18 2.84 0.31 -35.09
CA TRP A 18 2.40 -1.07 -34.86
C TRP A 18 3.48 -1.89 -34.12
N LEU A 19 4.76 -1.58 -34.34
CA LEU A 19 5.87 -2.21 -33.64
C LEU A 19 5.84 -1.87 -32.14
N THR A 20 5.61 -0.60 -31.78
CA THR A 20 5.42 -0.17 -30.39
C THR A 20 4.27 -0.93 -29.73
N ALA A 21 3.13 -1.04 -30.40
CA ALA A 21 1.96 -1.75 -29.90
C ALA A 21 2.26 -3.25 -29.65
N VAL A 22 2.90 -3.92 -30.62
CA VAL A 22 3.29 -5.33 -30.51
C VAL A 22 4.31 -5.53 -29.38
N SER A 23 5.32 -4.66 -29.28
CA SER A 23 6.31 -4.70 -28.20
C SER A 23 5.66 -4.57 -26.81
N MET A 24 4.70 -3.64 -26.66
CA MET A 24 3.95 -3.47 -25.41
C MET A 24 3.15 -4.73 -25.06
N LEU A 25 2.48 -5.35 -26.04
CA LEU A 25 1.73 -6.60 -25.81
C LEU A 25 2.64 -7.77 -25.42
N VAL A 26 3.78 -7.92 -26.11
CA VAL A 26 4.78 -8.95 -25.79
C VAL A 26 5.34 -8.72 -24.39
N PHE A 27 5.67 -7.48 -24.04
CA PHE A 27 6.17 -7.14 -22.71
C PHE A 27 5.11 -7.39 -21.62
N CYS A 28 3.84 -7.05 -21.88
CA CYS A 28 2.73 -7.41 -20.98
C CYS A 28 2.60 -8.91 -20.78
N ALA A 29 2.73 -9.71 -21.85
CA ALA A 29 2.67 -11.17 -21.77
C ALA A 29 3.84 -11.76 -20.96
N ILE A 30 5.05 -11.22 -21.13
CA ILE A 30 6.23 -11.59 -20.34
C ILE A 30 6.02 -11.25 -18.86
N LEU A 31 5.58 -10.02 -18.56
CA LEU A 31 5.28 -9.58 -17.20
C LEU A 31 4.22 -10.47 -16.56
N TRP A 32 3.17 -10.82 -17.29
CA TRP A 32 2.13 -11.73 -16.82
C TRP A 32 2.70 -13.10 -16.43
N ALA A 33 3.53 -13.67 -17.30
CA ALA A 33 4.19 -14.95 -17.05
C ALA A 33 5.09 -14.87 -15.81
N ILE A 34 5.88 -13.80 -15.66
CA ILE A 34 6.73 -13.58 -14.49
C ILE A 34 5.89 -13.44 -13.22
N VAL A 35 4.86 -12.58 -13.22
CA VAL A 35 3.97 -12.39 -12.05
C VAL A 35 3.38 -13.73 -11.62
N ARG A 36 2.83 -14.50 -12.57
CA ARG A 36 2.24 -15.81 -12.28
C ARG A 36 3.28 -16.81 -11.75
N TYR A 37 4.45 -16.89 -12.37
CA TYR A 37 5.51 -17.79 -11.94
C TYR A 37 6.03 -17.44 -10.54
N MET A 38 6.33 -16.16 -10.27
CA MET A 38 6.81 -15.69 -8.98
C MET A 38 5.76 -15.83 -7.88
N GLN A 39 4.49 -15.65 -8.20
CA GLN A 39 3.39 -15.95 -7.29
C GLN A 39 3.29 -17.45 -6.98
N GLN A 40 3.50 -18.35 -7.94
CA GLN A 40 3.42 -19.79 -7.69
C GLN A 40 4.67 -20.35 -6.98
N HIS A 41 5.81 -19.68 -7.11
CA HIS A 41 7.09 -20.16 -6.58
C HIS A 41 7.75 -19.16 -5.62
N PRO A 42 7.35 -19.14 -4.33
CA PRO A 42 7.94 -18.26 -3.30
C PRO A 42 9.47 -18.37 -3.19
N ARG A 43 10.02 -19.59 -3.29
CA ARG A 43 11.48 -19.83 -3.27
C ARG A 43 12.17 -19.15 -4.43
N ALA A 44 11.65 -19.32 -5.65
CA ALA A 44 12.20 -18.71 -6.84
C ALA A 44 12.14 -17.19 -6.74
N SER A 45 11.02 -16.63 -6.26
CA SER A 45 10.90 -15.20 -5.97
C SER A 45 11.99 -14.72 -5.01
N MET A 46 12.17 -15.36 -3.86
CA MET A 46 13.19 -14.94 -2.88
C MET A 46 14.61 -14.97 -3.50
N TRP A 47 14.95 -16.04 -4.20
CA TRP A 47 16.28 -16.20 -4.78
C TRP A 47 16.54 -15.27 -5.96
N VAL A 48 15.60 -15.16 -6.92
CA VAL A 48 15.76 -14.31 -8.09
C VAL A 48 15.97 -12.87 -7.64
N TRP A 49 15.10 -12.33 -6.78
CA TRP A 49 15.22 -10.94 -6.33
C TRP A 49 16.40 -10.72 -5.39
N GLY A 50 16.73 -11.68 -4.54
CA GLY A 50 17.93 -11.63 -3.70
C GLY A 50 19.22 -11.63 -4.53
N LEU A 51 19.31 -12.44 -5.57
CA LEU A 51 20.44 -12.47 -6.50
C LEU A 51 20.47 -11.23 -7.40
N SER A 52 19.31 -10.66 -7.76
CA SER A 52 19.26 -9.41 -8.52
C SER A 52 19.92 -8.25 -7.78
N ILE A 53 19.95 -8.23 -6.46
CA ILE A 53 20.69 -7.22 -5.68
C ILE A 53 22.20 -7.27 -6.00
N LEU A 54 22.74 -8.45 -6.31
CA LEU A 54 24.15 -8.61 -6.68
C LEU A 54 24.48 -8.01 -8.04
N THR A 55 23.48 -7.61 -8.83
CA THR A 55 23.70 -6.86 -10.09
C THR A 55 24.00 -5.38 -9.85
N PHE A 56 23.93 -4.91 -8.59
CA PHE A 56 24.28 -3.54 -8.18
C PHE A 56 25.60 -3.00 -8.78
N PRO A 57 26.71 -3.76 -8.85
CA PRO A 57 27.94 -3.28 -9.49
C PRO A 57 27.77 -2.94 -10.97
N LEU A 58 26.88 -3.63 -11.70
CA LEU A 58 26.60 -3.36 -13.11
C LEU A 58 25.84 -2.03 -13.31
N TRP A 59 25.15 -1.55 -12.27
CA TRP A 59 24.41 -0.29 -12.34
C TRP A 59 25.33 0.93 -12.21
N ILE A 60 26.41 0.79 -11.43
CA ILE A 60 27.37 1.88 -11.16
C ILE A 60 28.59 1.84 -12.10
N TRP A 61 29.10 0.64 -12.39
CA TRP A 61 30.33 0.44 -13.16
C TRP A 61 30.11 -0.22 -14.52
N GLY A 62 28.89 -0.68 -14.82
CA GLY A 62 28.53 -1.33 -16.07
C GLY A 62 27.61 -0.46 -16.96
N PRO A 63 26.81 -1.09 -17.84
CA PRO A 63 25.94 -0.39 -18.79
C PRO A 63 24.96 0.60 -18.16
N GLY A 64 24.60 0.41 -16.88
CA GLY A 64 23.76 1.36 -16.14
C GLY A 64 24.39 2.75 -15.99
N ARG A 65 25.72 2.85 -16.04
CA ARG A 65 26.46 4.12 -16.05
C ARG A 65 26.06 4.98 -17.25
N ASP A 66 25.99 4.37 -18.43
CA ASP A 66 25.74 5.07 -19.70
C ASP A 66 24.27 5.46 -19.88
N ILE A 67 23.38 4.89 -19.06
CA ILE A 67 21.92 5.11 -19.05
C ILE A 67 21.50 6.14 -17.97
N GLY A 68 22.46 6.79 -17.29
CA GLY A 68 22.15 7.80 -16.28
C GLY A 68 21.79 7.25 -14.89
N LEU A 69 22.02 5.95 -14.62
CA LEU A 69 21.90 5.38 -13.26
C LEU A 69 23.06 5.77 -12.33
N ILE A 70 24.01 6.59 -12.78
CA ILE A 70 25.06 7.19 -11.94
C ILE A 70 24.46 7.98 -10.78
N ASN A 71 23.28 8.59 -10.99
CA ASN A 71 22.60 9.34 -9.96
C ASN A 71 22.29 8.43 -8.76
N TRP A 72 22.77 8.85 -7.58
CA TRP A 72 22.62 8.07 -6.35
C TRP A 72 21.16 7.69 -6.05
N PHE A 73 20.26 8.57 -6.47
CA PHE A 73 18.83 8.39 -6.36
C PHE A 73 18.31 7.19 -7.17
N SER A 74 18.81 6.97 -8.38
CA SER A 74 18.33 5.92 -9.28
C SER A 74 18.66 4.52 -8.76
N TRP A 75 19.92 4.26 -8.35
CA TRP A 75 20.26 2.95 -7.79
C TRP A 75 19.69 2.76 -6.36
N ALA A 76 19.58 3.83 -5.57
CA ALA A 76 18.93 3.75 -4.26
C ALA A 76 17.46 3.36 -4.41
N LYS A 77 16.77 3.87 -5.44
CA LYS A 77 15.40 3.48 -5.77
C LYS A 77 15.31 1.98 -6.08
N ILE A 78 16.19 1.46 -6.94
CA ILE A 78 16.19 0.04 -7.30
C ILE A 78 16.39 -0.83 -6.05
N LEU A 79 17.36 -0.49 -5.19
CA LEU A 79 17.58 -1.20 -3.92
C LEU A 79 16.36 -1.10 -2.99
N SER A 80 15.72 0.07 -2.91
CA SER A 80 14.53 0.29 -2.08
C SER A 80 13.32 -0.56 -2.51
N VAL A 81 13.33 -1.08 -3.75
CA VAL A 81 12.30 -1.99 -4.25
C VAL A 81 12.74 -3.45 -4.12
N LEU A 82 13.98 -3.79 -4.49
CA LEU A 82 14.48 -5.17 -4.48
C LEU A 82 14.69 -5.74 -3.07
N ILE A 83 15.14 -4.92 -2.11
CA ILE A 83 15.36 -5.37 -0.74
C ILE A 83 14.03 -5.77 -0.09
N PRO A 84 12.99 -4.91 -0.07
CA PRO A 84 11.68 -5.30 0.45
C PRO A 84 11.08 -6.49 -0.28
N LEU A 85 11.25 -6.59 -1.59
CA LEU A 85 10.75 -7.73 -2.36
C LEU A 85 11.42 -9.04 -1.95
N THR A 86 12.72 -9.01 -1.69
CA THR A 86 13.46 -10.17 -1.18
C THR A 86 12.94 -10.57 0.21
N VAL A 87 12.70 -9.59 1.09
CA VAL A 87 12.12 -9.82 2.43
C VAL A 87 10.71 -10.40 2.32
N VAL A 88 9.85 -9.86 1.45
CA VAL A 88 8.52 -10.41 1.19
C VAL A 88 8.62 -11.83 0.65
N GLY A 89 9.54 -12.11 -0.29
CA GLY A 89 9.85 -13.46 -0.76
C GLY A 89 10.20 -14.41 0.39
N ALA A 90 11.04 -13.96 1.32
CA ALA A 90 11.41 -14.72 2.51
C ALA A 90 10.22 -14.94 3.48
N MET A 91 9.35 -13.94 3.66
CA MET A 91 8.10 -14.09 4.44
C MET A 91 7.21 -15.18 3.85
N ARG A 92 7.05 -15.17 2.52
CA ARG A 92 6.25 -16.17 1.81
C ARG A 92 6.84 -17.58 1.95
N VAL A 93 8.15 -17.72 1.81
CA VAL A 93 8.88 -18.98 2.05
C VAL A 93 8.70 -19.45 3.50
N SER A 94 8.79 -18.52 4.47
CA SER A 94 8.56 -18.83 5.89
C SER A 94 7.20 -19.45 6.14
N MET A 95 6.16 -18.90 5.51
CA MET A 95 4.79 -19.35 5.67
C MET A 95 4.52 -20.66 4.92
N ALA A 96 5.01 -20.80 3.70
CA ALA A 96 4.80 -21.99 2.87
C ALA A 96 5.51 -23.24 3.41
N GLU A 97 6.71 -23.09 3.98
CA GLU A 97 7.55 -24.23 4.40
C GLU A 97 7.58 -24.46 5.91
N GLN A 98 6.96 -23.57 6.68
CA GLN A 98 6.94 -23.61 8.13
C GLN A 98 8.31 -23.82 8.81
N ARG A 99 9.40 -23.30 8.22
CA ARG A 99 10.77 -23.53 8.71
C ARG A 99 10.94 -23.13 10.18
N PRO A 100 11.66 -23.93 10.99
CA PRO A 100 11.95 -23.59 12.38
C PRO A 100 13.07 -22.53 12.47
N GLY A 101 12.98 -21.63 13.46
CA GLY A 101 14.02 -20.66 13.78
C GLY A 101 13.51 -19.23 13.97
N ARG A 102 14.19 -18.47 14.84
CA ARG A 102 13.78 -17.13 15.30
C ARG A 102 13.48 -16.15 14.17
N VAL A 103 14.30 -16.15 13.11
CA VAL A 103 14.12 -15.25 11.95
C VAL A 103 12.89 -15.65 11.14
N TRP A 104 12.70 -16.94 10.88
CA TRP A 104 11.54 -17.43 10.12
C TRP A 104 10.23 -17.20 10.88
N GLU A 105 10.23 -17.42 12.20
CA GLU A 105 9.09 -17.13 13.07
C GLU A 105 8.74 -15.64 13.10
N LEU A 106 9.75 -14.75 13.14
CA LEU A 106 9.53 -13.31 13.03
C LEU A 106 8.88 -12.93 11.70
N LEU A 107 9.40 -13.46 10.58
CA LEU A 107 8.87 -13.18 9.24
C LEU A 107 7.45 -13.73 9.03
N ARG A 108 7.05 -14.78 9.77
CA ARG A 108 5.69 -15.34 9.75
C ARG A 108 4.72 -14.55 10.61
N ASN A 109 5.23 -13.80 11.60
CA ASN A 109 4.40 -13.11 12.58
C ASN A 109 3.49 -12.09 11.87
N PRO A 110 2.15 -12.14 12.07
CA PRO A 110 1.23 -11.16 11.50
C PRO A 110 1.59 -9.72 11.84
N ARG A 111 2.24 -9.46 12.97
CA ARG A 111 2.73 -8.12 13.32
C ARG A 111 3.74 -7.61 12.29
N PHE A 112 4.58 -8.46 11.72
CA PHE A 112 5.59 -8.08 10.74
C PHE A 112 5.01 -7.62 9.39
N LEU A 113 3.70 -7.78 9.17
CA LEU A 113 3.00 -7.17 8.03
C LEU A 113 3.04 -5.64 8.04
N TRP A 114 3.50 -5.00 9.13
CA TRP A 114 3.80 -3.56 9.12
C TRP A 114 4.91 -3.22 8.13
N PHE A 115 5.86 -4.14 7.87
CA PHE A 115 6.98 -3.93 6.96
C PHE A 115 6.53 -3.70 5.50
N PRO A 116 5.80 -4.63 4.83
CA PRO A 116 5.34 -4.39 3.46
C PRO A 116 4.37 -3.19 3.36
N TYR A 117 3.58 -2.94 4.41
CA TYR A 117 2.75 -1.73 4.52
C TYR A 117 3.61 -0.46 4.53
N GLY A 118 4.65 -0.42 5.37
CA GLY A 118 5.55 0.72 5.50
C GLY A 118 6.33 1.00 4.23
N ILE A 119 6.74 -0.04 3.51
CA ILE A 119 7.41 0.11 2.20
C ILE A 119 6.45 0.66 1.15
N LEU A 120 5.21 0.17 1.09
CA LEU A 120 4.20 0.73 0.18
C LEU A 120 3.93 2.20 0.50
N PHE A 121 3.75 2.53 1.78
CA PHE A 121 3.56 3.91 2.25
C PHE A 121 4.74 4.81 1.87
N LEU A 122 5.98 4.33 2.09
CA LEU A 122 7.19 5.06 1.73
C LEU A 122 7.29 5.26 0.21
N ASN A 123 6.96 4.24 -0.59
CA ASN A 123 7.00 4.34 -2.04
C ASN A 123 6.02 5.39 -2.58
N ILE A 124 4.80 5.44 -2.03
CA ILE A 124 3.81 6.47 -2.37
C ILE A 124 4.28 7.84 -1.91
N THR A 125 4.74 7.96 -0.66
CA THR A 125 5.20 9.22 -0.08
C THR A 125 6.38 9.80 -0.85
N GLU A 126 7.34 8.97 -1.23
CA GLU A 126 8.51 9.39 -2.01
C GLU A 126 8.10 9.97 -3.36
N ALA A 127 7.24 9.26 -4.12
CA ALA A 127 6.72 9.78 -5.38
C ALA A 127 5.83 11.02 -5.20
N THR A 128 5.09 11.11 -4.09
CA THR A 128 4.30 12.30 -3.73
C THR A 128 5.18 13.52 -3.46
N LEU A 129 6.30 13.35 -2.73
CA LEU A 129 7.27 14.42 -2.51
C LEU A 129 7.89 14.86 -3.83
N ARG A 130 8.18 13.91 -4.72
CA ARG A 130 8.66 14.24 -6.08
C ARG A 130 7.62 14.99 -6.90
N ASP A 131 6.34 14.61 -6.86
CA ASP A 131 5.25 15.36 -7.51
C ASP A 131 5.21 16.83 -7.06
N VAL A 132 5.49 17.10 -5.78
CA VAL A 132 5.59 18.47 -5.23
C VAL A 132 6.80 19.22 -5.80
N GLU A 133 7.95 18.56 -5.88
CA GLU A 133 9.19 19.16 -6.40
C GLU A 133 9.09 19.54 -7.88
N ILE A 134 8.39 18.73 -8.68
CA ILE A 134 8.17 18.97 -10.12
C ILE A 134 6.94 19.85 -10.39
N GLY A 135 6.21 20.28 -9.35
CA GLY A 135 5.13 21.27 -9.46
C GLY A 135 3.73 20.71 -9.76
N ASN A 136 3.53 19.40 -9.79
CA ASN A 136 2.20 18.81 -9.95
C ASN A 136 1.52 18.58 -8.59
N TYR A 137 1.08 19.69 -7.98
CA TYR A 137 0.44 19.68 -6.67
C TYR A 137 -0.87 18.89 -6.63
N TRP A 138 -1.60 18.80 -7.75
CA TRP A 138 -2.82 18.01 -7.83
C TRP A 138 -2.53 16.52 -7.69
N ASN A 139 -1.53 16.02 -8.42
CA ASN A 139 -1.12 14.62 -8.32
C ASN A 139 -0.49 14.33 -6.94
N ALA A 140 0.27 15.27 -6.38
CA ALA A 140 0.78 15.14 -5.02
C ALA A 140 -0.35 15.01 -3.96
N ALA A 141 -1.41 15.81 -4.08
CA ALA A 141 -2.55 15.73 -3.18
C ALA A 141 -3.27 14.37 -3.25
N VAL A 142 -3.33 13.77 -4.44
CA VAL A 142 -3.82 12.40 -4.62
C VAL A 142 -2.91 11.39 -3.92
N GLY A 143 -1.59 11.51 -4.07
CA GLY A 143 -0.61 10.68 -3.39
C GLY A 143 -0.74 10.72 -1.86
N LEU A 144 -0.95 11.91 -1.28
CA LEU A 144 -1.28 12.06 0.14
C LEU A 144 -2.58 11.35 0.51
N GLY A 145 -3.62 11.51 -0.30
CA GLY A 145 -4.89 10.79 -0.13
C GLY A 145 -4.72 9.27 -0.16
N LEU A 146 -3.89 8.76 -1.08
CA LEU A 146 -3.58 7.33 -1.19
C LEU A 146 -2.87 6.83 0.05
N CYS A 147 -1.90 7.58 0.59
CA CYS A 147 -1.26 7.29 1.87
C CYS A 147 -2.25 7.20 3.04
N LEU A 148 -3.24 8.10 3.09
CA LEU A 148 -4.27 8.10 4.14
C LEU A 148 -5.28 6.94 4.01
N THR A 149 -5.43 6.39 2.81
CA THR A 149 -6.43 5.35 2.50
C THR A 149 -5.83 3.96 2.27
N ILE A 150 -4.52 3.79 2.52
CA ILE A 150 -3.90 2.46 2.56
C ILE A 150 -4.60 1.64 3.65
N PRO A 151 -5.09 0.43 3.37
CA PRO A 151 -5.68 -0.42 4.39
C PRO A 151 -4.69 -0.67 5.53
N TYR A 152 -5.08 -0.37 6.77
CA TYR A 152 -4.17 -0.47 7.92
C TYR A 152 -3.67 -1.91 8.15
N SER A 153 -2.35 -2.05 8.26
CA SER A 153 -1.70 -3.27 8.73
C SER A 153 -1.72 -3.34 10.26
N PRO A 154 -1.90 -4.52 10.89
CA PRO A 154 -2.10 -5.84 10.27
C PRO A 154 -3.57 -6.21 10.00
N ARG A 155 -4.54 -5.32 10.27
CA ARG A 155 -5.98 -5.66 10.26
C ARG A 155 -6.52 -6.03 8.87
N PHE A 156 -6.00 -5.39 7.83
CA PHE A 156 -6.43 -5.56 6.44
C PHE A 156 -5.34 -6.19 5.55
N TRP A 157 -4.31 -6.76 6.16
CA TRP A 157 -3.21 -7.44 5.49
C TRP A 157 -3.16 -8.87 5.98
N GLN A 158 -2.85 -9.79 5.08
CA GLN A 158 -2.76 -11.20 5.40
C GLN A 158 -1.71 -11.89 4.54
N LEU A 159 -1.01 -12.85 5.12
CA LEU A 159 -0.22 -13.81 4.38
C LEU A 159 -0.96 -15.14 4.40
N THR A 160 -1.35 -15.67 3.23
CA THR A 160 -2.12 -16.91 3.16
C THR A 160 -1.27 -18.09 3.66
N ALA A 161 -1.87 -19.04 4.36
CA ALA A 161 -1.17 -20.25 4.85
C ALA A 161 -1.05 -21.36 3.78
N ASP A 162 -1.46 -21.07 2.55
CA ASP A 162 -1.46 -22.04 1.44
C ASP A 162 -0.05 -22.25 0.88
N ARG A 163 0.10 -23.27 0.02
CA ARG A 163 1.36 -23.63 -0.68
C ARG A 163 2.04 -22.43 -1.38
N HIS A 164 1.25 -21.46 -1.83
CA HIS A 164 1.75 -20.27 -2.52
C HIS A 164 2.04 -19.08 -1.60
N ALA A 165 1.62 -19.13 -0.32
CA ALA A 165 1.79 -18.07 0.67
C ALA A 165 1.65 -16.65 0.09
N GLU A 166 0.45 -16.30 -0.37
CA GLU A 166 0.22 -15.04 -1.07
C GLU A 166 0.11 -13.87 -0.07
N LEU A 167 0.72 -12.73 -0.40
CA LEU A 167 0.54 -11.49 0.35
C LEU A 167 -0.73 -10.81 -0.16
N ILE A 168 -1.72 -10.72 0.71
CA ILE A 168 -3.04 -10.15 0.44
C ILE A 168 -3.16 -8.82 1.19
N ALA A 169 -3.48 -7.76 0.46
CA ALA A 169 -3.96 -6.51 1.02
C ALA A 169 -5.39 -6.28 0.55
N TYR A 170 -6.32 -6.07 1.47
CA TYR A 170 -7.73 -5.86 1.15
C TYR A 170 -7.97 -4.42 0.69
N THR A 171 -7.56 -4.11 -0.53
CA THR A 171 -7.80 -2.83 -1.20
C THR A 171 -9.12 -2.83 -1.96
N THR A 172 -9.65 -1.65 -2.24
CA THR A 172 -10.86 -1.50 -3.07
C THR A 172 -10.49 -1.26 -4.53
N VAL A 173 -11.36 -1.60 -5.48
CA VAL A 173 -11.15 -1.31 -6.91
C VAL A 173 -11.03 0.19 -7.15
N ALA A 174 -11.77 1.02 -6.42
CA ALA A 174 -11.60 2.47 -6.49
C ALA A 174 -10.17 2.87 -6.08
N TRP A 175 -9.66 2.31 -4.98
CA TRP A 175 -8.28 2.53 -4.55
C TRP A 175 -7.27 2.05 -5.59
N ASN A 176 -7.43 0.83 -6.12
CA ASN A 176 -6.53 0.29 -7.14
C ASN A 176 -6.51 1.16 -8.40
N PHE A 177 -7.69 1.58 -8.88
CA PHE A 177 -7.82 2.43 -10.06
C PHE A 177 -7.18 3.80 -9.85
N VAL A 178 -7.48 4.48 -8.74
CA VAL A 178 -6.89 5.79 -8.43
C VAL A 178 -5.38 5.67 -8.23
N TYR A 179 -4.91 4.62 -7.55
CA TYR A 179 -3.48 4.36 -7.39
C TYR A 179 -2.80 4.10 -8.75
N THR A 180 -3.39 3.28 -9.61
CA THR A 180 -2.88 2.99 -10.96
C THR A 180 -2.81 4.26 -11.80
N SER A 181 -3.87 5.06 -11.80
CA SER A 181 -3.96 6.33 -12.54
C SER A 181 -3.00 7.40 -12.00
N TRP A 182 -2.88 7.53 -10.68
CA TRP A 182 -1.93 8.43 -10.02
C TRP A 182 -0.48 8.05 -10.35
N ASN A 183 -0.15 6.76 -10.30
CA ASN A 183 1.18 6.28 -10.62
C ASN A 183 1.51 6.51 -12.10
N LEU A 184 0.53 6.35 -12.99
CA LEU A 184 0.70 6.62 -14.41
C LEU A 184 0.93 8.12 -14.66
N CYS A 185 0.13 9.00 -14.03
CA CYS A 185 0.33 10.44 -14.08
C CYS A 185 1.71 10.87 -13.54
N PHE A 186 2.19 10.23 -12.47
CA PHE A 186 3.55 10.43 -11.95
C PHE A 186 4.60 10.04 -13.00
N THR A 187 4.50 8.84 -13.58
CA THR A 187 5.45 8.39 -14.61
C THR A 187 5.39 9.22 -15.90
N TYR A 188 4.23 9.80 -16.21
CA TYR A 188 4.03 10.67 -17.37
C TYR A 188 4.81 11.98 -17.24
N GLY A 189 4.98 12.49 -16.02
CA GLY A 189 5.78 13.70 -15.73
C GLY A 189 7.27 13.56 -16.04
N GLY A 190 7.72 12.37 -16.49
CA GLY A 190 9.04 12.17 -17.05
C GLY A 190 10.16 12.41 -16.04
N TYR A 191 10.18 11.65 -14.94
CA TYR A 191 11.21 11.75 -13.89
C TYR A 191 12.20 10.55 -13.90
N PRO A 192 13.51 10.71 -13.63
CA PRO A 192 14.48 9.62 -13.74
C PRO A 192 14.21 8.49 -12.75
N PRO A 193 14.37 7.22 -13.15
CA PRO A 193 14.88 6.73 -14.44
C PRO A 193 13.76 6.49 -15.49
N GLN A 194 12.57 7.07 -15.33
CA GLN A 194 11.38 6.76 -16.14
C GLN A 194 11.09 7.78 -17.25
N GLU A 195 11.94 8.79 -17.43
CA GLU A 195 11.74 9.92 -18.36
C GLU A 195 11.43 9.47 -19.79
N GLU A 196 12.02 8.35 -20.22
CA GLU A 196 11.89 7.79 -21.57
C GLU A 196 11.08 6.49 -21.61
N HIS A 197 10.40 6.11 -20.52
CA HIS A 197 9.82 4.77 -20.35
C HIS A 197 8.34 4.79 -19.98
N PHE A 198 7.61 5.80 -20.43
CA PHE A 198 6.18 5.90 -20.17
C PHE A 198 5.41 4.72 -20.79
N ALA A 199 5.76 4.27 -21.99
CA ALA A 199 5.15 3.08 -22.61
C ALA A 199 5.35 1.80 -21.75
N ALA A 200 6.55 1.62 -21.20
CA ALA A 200 6.84 0.50 -20.30
C ALA A 200 6.08 0.63 -18.97
N SER A 201 5.92 1.86 -18.47
CA SER A 201 5.14 2.20 -17.27
C SER A 201 3.66 1.84 -17.43
N ILE A 202 3.07 2.11 -18.60
CA ILE A 202 1.73 1.65 -18.97
C ILE A 202 1.65 0.12 -18.85
N CYS A 203 2.63 -0.61 -19.40
CA CYS A 203 2.62 -2.08 -19.39
C CYS A 203 2.65 -2.66 -17.96
N ILE A 204 3.52 -2.15 -17.09
CA ILE A 204 3.63 -2.67 -15.71
C ILE A 204 2.40 -2.37 -14.86
N LEU A 205 1.73 -1.24 -15.12
CA LEU A 205 0.52 -0.83 -14.43
C LEU A 205 -0.71 -1.58 -14.97
N ALA A 206 -0.81 -1.72 -16.29
CA ALA A 206 -1.87 -2.48 -16.94
C ALA A 206 -1.85 -3.95 -16.50
N VAL A 207 -0.69 -4.60 -16.49
CA VAL A 207 -0.58 -5.99 -16.00
C VAL A 207 -0.98 -6.08 -14.53
N ALA A 208 -0.54 -5.15 -13.68
CA ALA A 208 -0.90 -5.15 -12.26
C ALA A 208 -2.41 -4.98 -12.01
N GLU A 209 -3.12 -4.22 -12.85
CA GLU A 209 -4.57 -4.01 -12.75
C GLU A 209 -5.39 -5.16 -13.40
N ILE A 210 -4.98 -5.64 -14.57
CA ILE A 210 -5.70 -6.68 -15.32
C ILE A 210 -5.54 -8.04 -14.66
N TYR A 211 -4.38 -8.34 -14.09
CA TYR A 211 -4.09 -9.62 -13.44
C TYR A 211 -5.12 -10.04 -12.38
N PRO A 212 -5.41 -9.22 -11.35
CA PRO A 212 -6.42 -9.55 -10.34
C PRO A 212 -7.84 -9.62 -10.93
N LEU A 213 -8.13 -8.85 -11.98
CA LEU A 213 -9.44 -8.87 -12.65
C LEU A 213 -9.69 -10.20 -13.37
N VAL A 214 -8.72 -10.69 -14.14
CA VAL A 214 -8.80 -12.00 -14.84
C VAL A 214 -8.82 -13.15 -13.85
N MET A 215 -7.99 -13.08 -12.80
CA MET A 215 -7.98 -14.09 -11.74
C MET A 215 -9.22 -14.02 -10.84
N ARG A 216 -10.09 -13.00 -11.03
CA ARG A 216 -11.29 -12.72 -10.21
C ARG A 216 -10.97 -12.62 -8.71
N ARG A 217 -9.77 -12.14 -8.39
CA ARG A 217 -9.22 -12.02 -7.04
C ARG A 217 -8.63 -10.62 -6.86
N PRO A 218 -9.47 -9.62 -6.56
CA PRO A 218 -9.04 -8.21 -6.45
C PRO A 218 -7.94 -8.00 -5.41
N GLU A 219 -7.86 -8.86 -4.40
CA GLU A 219 -6.86 -8.83 -3.34
C GLU A 219 -5.42 -9.14 -3.81
N LEU A 220 -5.24 -9.64 -5.04
CA LEU A 220 -3.93 -9.90 -5.64
C LEU A 220 -3.26 -8.66 -6.25
N TYR A 221 -3.94 -7.52 -6.26
CA TYR A 221 -3.43 -6.29 -6.88
C TYR A 221 -2.03 -5.90 -6.38
N ILE A 222 -1.87 -5.78 -5.05
CA ILE A 222 -0.57 -5.42 -4.45
C ILE A 222 0.49 -6.48 -4.77
N MET A 223 0.12 -7.76 -4.78
CA MET A 223 1.03 -8.85 -5.11
C MET A 223 1.53 -8.77 -6.56
N ALA A 224 0.64 -8.49 -7.52
CA ALA A 224 1.01 -8.28 -8.92
C ALA A 224 1.88 -7.02 -9.07
N ARG A 225 1.55 -5.94 -8.35
CA ARG A 225 2.31 -4.69 -8.40
C ARG A 225 3.73 -4.83 -7.87
N ILE A 226 3.90 -5.58 -6.78
CA ILE A 226 5.21 -5.86 -6.15
C ILE A 226 6.18 -6.55 -7.13
N TYR A 227 5.69 -7.30 -8.12
CA TYR A 227 6.56 -7.95 -9.11
C TYR A 227 6.78 -7.13 -10.38
N THR A 228 5.77 -6.42 -10.87
CA THR A 228 5.86 -5.70 -12.15
C THR A 228 6.86 -4.54 -12.12
N LEU A 229 6.87 -3.75 -11.04
CA LEU A 229 7.80 -2.61 -10.89
C LEU A 229 9.28 -3.05 -10.85
N PRO A 230 9.72 -3.99 -10.01
CA PRO A 230 11.12 -4.41 -9.98
C PRO A 230 11.58 -5.12 -11.25
N VAL A 231 10.71 -5.80 -12.01
CA VAL A 231 11.10 -6.29 -13.34
C VAL A 231 11.53 -5.13 -14.23
N LEU A 232 10.71 -4.08 -14.32
CA LEU A 232 11.05 -2.90 -15.13
C LEU A 232 12.35 -2.26 -14.66
N MET A 233 12.47 -2.02 -13.35
CA MET A 233 13.65 -1.40 -12.76
C MET A 233 14.93 -2.22 -12.99
N LEU A 234 14.85 -3.55 -12.91
CA LEU A 234 15.98 -4.44 -13.16
C LEU A 234 16.36 -4.45 -14.64
N VAL A 235 15.39 -4.48 -15.56
CA VAL A 235 15.65 -4.38 -17.00
C VAL A 235 16.36 -3.07 -17.30
N ILE A 236 15.83 -1.94 -16.83
CA ILE A 236 16.48 -0.63 -16.99
C ILE A 236 17.90 -0.62 -16.39
N GLY A 237 18.07 -1.18 -15.19
CA GLY A 237 19.36 -1.18 -14.50
C GLY A 237 20.44 -2.07 -15.15
N VAL A 238 20.05 -3.17 -15.79
CA VAL A 238 20.99 -4.11 -16.43
C VAL A 238 21.18 -3.79 -17.91
N TYR A 239 20.08 -3.57 -18.64
CA TYR A 239 20.08 -3.26 -20.07
C TYR A 239 18.78 -2.57 -20.49
N ASN A 240 18.86 -1.25 -20.71
CA ASN A 240 17.69 -0.46 -21.07
C ASN A 240 17.31 -0.61 -22.55
N ILE A 241 16.44 -1.56 -22.83
CA ILE A 241 15.93 -1.85 -24.19
C ILE A 241 14.77 -0.94 -24.61
N PHE A 242 14.12 -0.27 -23.66
CA PHE A 242 12.82 0.38 -23.86
C PHE A 242 12.81 1.51 -24.90
N PRO A 243 13.80 2.43 -24.93
CA PRO A 243 13.86 3.46 -25.97
C PRO A 243 13.88 2.89 -27.38
N THR A 244 14.49 1.72 -27.57
CA THR A 244 14.62 1.08 -28.89
C THR A 244 13.35 0.35 -29.33
N VAL A 245 12.67 -0.34 -28.40
CA VAL A 245 11.55 -1.25 -28.76
C VAL A 245 10.16 -0.65 -28.50
N MET A 246 10.07 0.33 -27.61
CA MET A 246 8.83 1.03 -27.26
C MET A 246 9.12 2.50 -26.91
N PRO A 247 9.63 3.30 -27.87
CA PRO A 247 9.92 4.70 -27.62
C PRO A 247 8.66 5.45 -27.21
N SER A 248 8.77 6.26 -26.16
CA SER A 248 7.72 7.18 -25.70
C SER A 248 8.18 8.63 -25.68
N ASP A 249 9.28 8.93 -26.38
CA ASP A 249 9.87 10.26 -26.45
C ASP A 249 8.88 11.24 -27.11
N GLY A 250 8.71 12.40 -26.51
CA GLY A 250 7.77 13.43 -26.98
C GLY A 250 6.29 13.12 -26.73
N TRP A 251 5.93 12.06 -26.00
CA TRP A 251 4.54 11.82 -25.59
C TRP A 251 4.06 12.79 -24.51
N PHE A 252 4.99 13.43 -23.81
CA PHE A 252 4.70 14.32 -22.70
C PHE A 252 4.06 15.63 -23.17
N ASP A 253 2.92 15.96 -22.58
CA ASP A 253 2.26 17.26 -22.67
C ASP A 253 1.93 17.74 -21.25
N GLU A 254 2.47 18.90 -20.88
CA GLU A 254 2.34 19.47 -19.55
C GLU A 254 0.88 19.75 -19.17
N ARG A 255 0.05 20.18 -20.14
CA ARG A 255 -1.36 20.48 -19.88
C ARG A 255 -2.13 19.20 -19.58
N VAL A 256 -1.89 18.15 -20.37
CA VAL A 256 -2.48 16.83 -20.14
C VAL A 256 -2.07 16.30 -18.75
N TRP A 257 -0.80 16.44 -18.40
CA TRP A 257 -0.27 16.00 -17.12
C TRP A 257 -0.91 16.68 -15.91
N ILE A 258 -1.07 18.01 -15.95
CA ILE A 258 -1.72 18.77 -14.87
C ILE A 258 -3.22 18.45 -14.80
N ILE A 259 -3.91 18.40 -15.95
CA ILE A 259 -5.35 18.07 -16.01
C ILE A 259 -5.59 16.66 -15.48
N TRP A 260 -4.74 15.70 -15.82
CA TRP A 260 -4.82 14.33 -15.31
C TRP A 260 -4.68 14.29 -13.78
N GLY A 261 -3.69 14.99 -13.23
CA GLY A 261 -3.56 15.15 -11.78
C GLY A 261 -4.83 15.70 -11.12
N ALA A 262 -5.44 16.73 -11.73
CA ALA A 262 -6.68 17.33 -11.23
C ALA A 262 -7.89 16.36 -11.31
N VAL A 263 -8.02 15.60 -12.41
CA VAL A 263 -9.05 14.57 -12.54
C VAL A 263 -8.87 13.49 -11.46
N ASN A 264 -7.64 13.02 -11.25
CA ASN A 264 -7.34 12.07 -10.18
C ASN A 264 -7.73 12.63 -8.80
N PHE A 265 -7.48 13.92 -8.57
CA PHE A 265 -7.86 14.58 -7.31
C PHE A 265 -9.37 14.60 -7.09
N VAL A 266 -10.15 14.94 -8.13
CA VAL A 266 -11.62 14.91 -8.08
C VAL A 266 -12.14 13.50 -7.76
N LEU A 267 -11.50 12.45 -8.29
CA LEU A 267 -11.84 11.06 -7.98
C LEU A 267 -11.42 10.65 -6.55
N MET A 268 -10.29 11.18 -6.07
CA MET A 268 -9.74 10.87 -4.76
C MET A 268 -10.63 11.41 -3.63
N VAL A 269 -11.18 12.62 -3.77
CA VAL A 269 -11.94 13.28 -2.70
C VAL A 269 -13.14 12.44 -2.22
N PRO A 270 -14.10 12.01 -3.08
CA PRO A 270 -15.20 11.14 -2.67
C PRO A 270 -14.71 9.81 -2.09
N MET A 271 -13.61 9.28 -2.62
CA MET A 271 -13.04 8.02 -2.16
C MET A 271 -12.50 8.12 -0.73
N VAL A 272 -11.81 9.21 -0.37
CA VAL A 272 -11.34 9.45 1.00
C VAL A 272 -12.52 9.57 1.97
N PHE A 273 -13.55 10.35 1.60
CA PHE A 273 -14.75 10.49 2.42
C PHE A 273 -15.45 9.13 2.62
N TRP A 274 -15.61 8.35 1.56
CA TRP A 274 -16.19 7.02 1.65
C TRP A 274 -15.33 6.09 2.53
N HIS A 275 -14.02 6.07 2.32
CA HIS A 275 -13.10 5.20 3.06
C HIS A 275 -13.12 5.50 4.57
N THR A 276 -13.04 6.78 4.94
CA THR A 276 -13.11 7.22 6.34
C THR A 276 -14.47 6.94 6.97
N TRP A 277 -15.57 7.10 6.22
CA TRP A 277 -16.90 6.72 6.68
C TRP A 277 -17.06 5.21 6.92
N GLN A 278 -16.49 4.37 6.05
CA GLN A 278 -16.50 2.91 6.24
C GLN A 278 -15.70 2.49 7.49
N LEU A 279 -14.61 3.19 7.79
CA LEU A 279 -13.83 2.98 9.01
C LEU A 279 -14.61 3.39 10.25
N HIS A 280 -15.23 4.59 10.23
CA HIS A 280 -16.01 5.11 11.36
C HIS A 280 -17.21 4.21 11.69
N THR A 281 -17.91 3.71 10.67
CA THR A 281 -19.09 2.84 10.85
C THR A 281 -18.74 1.38 11.16
N GLY A 282 -17.45 1.02 11.21
CA GLY A 282 -16.99 -0.36 11.43
C GLY A 282 -17.27 -1.33 10.27
N LYS A 283 -17.87 -0.85 9.17
CA LYS A 283 -18.24 -1.67 8.00
C LYS A 283 -17.05 -2.06 7.13
N ALA A 284 -15.90 -1.40 7.32
CA ALA A 284 -14.66 -1.65 6.59
C ALA A 284 -14.25 -3.14 6.53
N PHE A 285 -14.50 -3.93 7.58
CA PHE A 285 -14.18 -5.36 7.59
C PHE A 285 -14.92 -6.18 6.52
N ILE A 286 -16.09 -5.70 6.09
CA ILE A 286 -16.88 -6.35 5.05
C ILE A 286 -16.63 -5.67 3.70
N THR A 287 -16.65 -4.33 3.66
CA THR A 287 -16.64 -3.57 2.40
C THR A 287 -15.27 -3.54 1.73
N PHE A 288 -14.18 -3.68 2.49
CA PHE A 288 -12.83 -3.77 1.91
C PHE A 288 -12.52 -5.19 1.40
N ARG A 289 -13.24 -6.21 1.88
CA ARG A 289 -13.14 -7.60 1.39
C ARG A 289 -14.14 -7.83 0.25
N ARG A 290 -13.75 -8.62 -0.75
CA ARG A 290 -14.57 -8.83 -1.96
C ARG A 290 -14.66 -10.30 -2.35
N GLY A 291 -15.75 -10.64 -3.04
CA GLY A 291 -16.02 -11.99 -3.53
C GLY A 291 -15.83 -13.04 -2.44
N ARG A 292 -15.06 -14.09 -2.78
CA ARG A 292 -14.76 -15.21 -1.89
C ARG A 292 -14.15 -14.78 -0.55
N ALA A 293 -13.28 -13.77 -0.53
CA ALA A 293 -12.68 -13.31 0.73
C ALA A 293 -13.71 -12.67 1.69
N ARG A 294 -14.77 -12.05 1.16
CA ARG A 294 -15.88 -11.53 1.98
C ARG A 294 -16.74 -12.68 2.50
N GLU A 295 -17.08 -13.63 1.64
CA GLU A 295 -17.88 -14.80 2.00
C GLU A 295 -17.20 -15.63 3.09
N GLU A 296 -15.90 -15.93 2.93
CA GLU A 296 -15.13 -16.67 3.94
C GLU A 296 -15.01 -15.91 5.27
N PHE A 297 -14.88 -14.58 5.22
CA PHE A 297 -14.84 -13.77 6.44
C PHE A 297 -16.17 -13.81 7.19
N LEU A 298 -17.28 -13.66 6.47
CA LEU A 298 -18.63 -13.75 7.03
C LEU A 298 -18.95 -15.15 7.56
N ALA A 299 -18.51 -16.21 6.87
CA ALA A 299 -18.68 -17.58 7.37
C ALA A 299 -17.95 -17.83 8.69
N ARG A 300 -16.78 -17.20 8.90
CA ARG A 300 -15.97 -17.39 10.13
C ARG A 300 -16.33 -16.43 11.26
N HIS A 301 -16.83 -15.23 10.94
CA HIS A 301 -17.01 -14.14 11.92
C HIS A 301 -18.39 -13.49 11.87
N GLY A 302 -19.35 -14.04 11.12
CA GLY A 302 -20.69 -13.47 10.90
C GLY A 302 -21.38 -13.05 12.19
N ASP A 303 -21.46 -13.95 13.18
CA ASP A 303 -22.10 -13.69 14.47
C ASP A 303 -21.45 -12.55 15.27
N THR A 304 -20.14 -12.35 15.11
CA THR A 304 -19.40 -11.28 15.78
C THR A 304 -19.61 -9.95 15.05
N VAL A 305 -19.60 -9.99 13.72
CA VAL A 305 -19.86 -8.84 12.86
C VAL A 305 -21.30 -8.33 13.06
N ASP A 306 -22.27 -9.24 13.15
CA ASP A 306 -23.67 -8.90 13.37
C ASP A 306 -23.89 -8.27 14.75
N ARG A 307 -23.19 -8.77 15.78
CA ARG A 307 -23.20 -8.16 17.12
C ARG A 307 -22.59 -6.76 17.14
N ILE A 308 -21.45 -6.55 16.46
CA ILE A 308 -20.82 -5.22 16.35
C ILE A 308 -21.73 -4.25 15.58
N MET A 309 -22.33 -4.70 14.48
CA MET A 309 -23.26 -3.88 13.69
C MET A 309 -24.54 -3.57 14.46
N ALA A 310 -25.05 -4.51 15.25
CA ALA A 310 -26.21 -4.29 16.12
C ALA A 310 -25.90 -3.28 17.23
N LEU A 311 -24.71 -3.36 17.84
CA LEU A 311 -24.24 -2.39 18.83
C LEU A 311 -24.03 -1.00 18.21
N GLY A 312 -23.46 -0.90 17.01
CA GLY A 312 -23.33 0.38 16.30
C GLY A 312 -24.70 1.03 16.05
N ARG A 313 -25.67 0.25 15.55
CA ARG A 313 -27.04 0.73 15.35
C ARG A 313 -27.72 1.18 16.64
N SER A 314 -27.50 0.49 17.76
CA SER A 314 -28.10 0.88 19.05
C SER A 314 -27.45 2.13 19.65
N LEU A 315 -26.15 2.33 19.46
CA LEU A 315 -25.44 3.55 19.84
C LEU A 315 -25.89 4.76 19.00
N ASP A 316 -26.04 4.58 17.68
CA ASP A 316 -26.54 5.63 16.78
C ASP A 316 -28.01 5.99 17.09
N ALA A 317 -28.85 4.99 17.38
CA ALA A 317 -30.22 5.21 17.83
C ALA A 317 -30.29 5.92 19.19
N GLY A 318 -29.39 5.58 20.12
CA GLY A 318 -29.28 6.25 21.41
C GLY A 318 -28.76 7.68 21.33
N ALA A 319 -27.89 7.98 20.36
CA ALA A 319 -27.41 9.33 20.08
C ALA A 319 -28.48 10.19 19.39
N ALA A 320 -29.25 9.61 18.45
CA ALA A 320 -30.38 10.30 17.81
C ALA A 320 -31.54 10.57 18.79
N ALA A 321 -31.73 9.72 19.80
CA ALA A 321 -32.71 9.93 20.87
C ALA A 321 -32.32 11.04 21.86
N ARG A 322 -31.02 11.35 21.98
CA ARG A 322 -30.50 12.49 22.76
C ARG A 322 -30.36 13.70 21.86
N GLY A 323 -31.48 14.37 21.57
CA GLY A 323 -31.50 15.60 20.77
C GLY A 323 -30.58 16.71 21.34
N PRO A 324 -30.19 17.69 20.51
CA PRO A 324 -29.32 18.80 20.91
C PRO A 324 -30.07 19.72 21.87
N GLY A 325 -30.04 19.41 23.17
CA GLY A 325 -30.75 20.21 24.18
C GLY A 325 -30.80 19.62 25.59
N GLN A 326 -30.62 18.31 25.77
CA GLN A 326 -30.60 17.74 27.13
C GLN A 326 -29.20 17.87 27.75
N ARG A 327 -28.93 19.03 28.36
CA ARG A 327 -27.96 19.11 29.45
C ARG A 327 -28.41 18.15 30.56
N PRO A 328 -27.49 17.42 31.21
CA PRO A 328 -27.84 16.60 32.35
C PRO A 328 -28.35 17.51 33.45
N ASP A 329 -29.62 17.32 33.80
CA ASP A 329 -30.34 18.09 34.79
C ASP A 329 -29.66 17.92 36.15
N ARG A 330 -29.07 19.01 36.66
CA ARG A 330 -28.66 19.10 38.06
C ARG A 330 -29.91 19.46 38.85
N THR A 331 -30.50 18.47 39.49
CA THR A 331 -31.58 18.67 40.47
C THR A 331 -31.12 18.23 41.88
N PRO A 332 -31.73 18.76 42.96
CA PRO A 332 -31.01 19.64 43.87
C PRO A 332 -31.13 19.26 45.35
N GLY A 333 -30.35 19.94 46.19
CA GLY A 333 -30.73 20.38 47.54
C GLY A 333 -31.26 19.34 48.54
N ARG A 334 -30.39 18.92 49.46
CA ARG A 334 -30.82 18.55 50.83
C ARG A 334 -29.90 19.24 51.83
N ALA A 335 -30.38 20.35 52.39
CA ALA A 335 -29.84 20.99 53.57
C ALA A 335 -30.98 21.14 54.58
N GLY A 336 -30.74 20.69 55.82
CA GLY A 336 -31.45 21.22 56.99
C GLY A 336 -31.98 20.21 58.00
N ALA A 337 -31.35 20.22 59.18
CA ALA A 337 -31.78 19.79 60.52
C ALA A 337 -31.69 18.30 60.90
N ALA A 338 -31.28 17.87 62.10
CA ALA A 338 -30.49 18.41 63.22
C ALA A 338 -30.44 17.29 64.29
N SER A 339 -29.31 17.15 65.01
CA SER A 339 -29.13 16.42 66.30
C SER A 339 -29.34 14.88 66.27
N ALA A 340 -28.62 14.02 67.00
CA ALA A 340 -27.79 14.17 68.18
C ALA A 340 -26.90 12.89 68.32
N VAL A 341 -25.77 13.00 69.06
CA VAL A 341 -25.17 11.96 69.95
C VAL A 341 -24.63 10.70 69.22
N GLU A 342 -23.37 10.25 69.32
CA GLU A 342 -22.53 10.04 70.49
C GLU A 342 -21.08 9.77 70.02
N ALA A 343 -20.12 10.11 70.88
CA ALA A 343 -18.71 9.83 70.70
C ALA A 343 -18.34 8.51 71.40
N GLU A 344 -17.48 7.70 70.78
CA GLU A 344 -16.55 6.73 71.39
C GLU A 344 -15.76 6.10 70.21
N GLY A 345 -14.44 6.05 70.11
CA GLY A 345 -13.41 6.06 71.14
C GLY A 345 -12.73 4.69 71.15
N SER A 346 -11.42 4.65 70.84
CA SER A 346 -10.50 3.53 71.15
C SER A 346 -10.75 2.21 70.40
N GLY A 347 -9.78 1.41 69.93
CA GLY A 347 -8.33 1.33 70.02
C GLY A 347 -7.95 0.32 68.92
N GLY A 348 -6.78 0.39 68.29
CA GLY A 348 -5.51 0.06 68.92
C GLY A 348 -4.91 -1.11 68.14
N GLN A 349 -3.64 -0.95 67.74
CA GLN A 349 -2.58 -1.98 67.64
C GLN A 349 -2.91 -3.26 66.84
N GLY A 350 -2.15 -3.69 65.84
CA GLY A 350 -0.73 -3.51 65.58
C GLY A 350 -0.19 -4.82 64.98
N LEU A 351 0.99 -4.71 64.36
CA LEU A 351 1.96 -5.76 64.04
C LEU A 351 1.60 -6.72 62.88
N SER A 352 2.36 -6.72 61.77
CA SER A 352 3.69 -7.35 61.61
C SER A 352 3.62 -8.86 61.84
N ALA A 353 4.15 -9.79 61.05
CA ALA A 353 4.97 -9.85 59.84
C ALA A 353 5.13 -11.37 59.55
N LEU A 354 5.95 -11.73 58.55
CA LEU A 354 6.59 -13.05 58.32
C LEU A 354 5.84 -14.05 57.40
N SER A 355 6.10 -13.97 56.08
CA SER A 355 7.06 -14.80 55.30
C SER A 355 7.25 -16.30 55.68
N PRO A 356 7.91 -17.15 54.87
CA PRO A 356 7.62 -17.64 53.51
C PRO A 356 7.72 -19.20 53.40
N GLY A 357 7.31 -19.76 52.24
CA GLY A 357 8.10 -20.82 51.58
C GLY A 357 7.68 -22.30 51.69
N THR A 358 8.10 -23.03 50.64
CA THR A 358 8.11 -24.49 50.39
C THR A 358 6.76 -25.11 50.00
N ARG A 359 6.60 -25.79 48.85
CA ARG A 359 7.49 -26.72 48.11
C ARG A 359 7.32 -26.63 46.60
#